data_AF-A0A0A9X7R7-F1
#
_entry.id   AF-A0A0A9X7R7-F1
#
_cell.length_a   1.000
_cell.length_b   1.000
_cell.length_c   1.000
_cell.angle_alpha   90.00
_cell.angle_beta   90.00
_cell.angle_gamma   90.00
#
_symmetry.space_group_name_H-M   'P 1'
#
loop_
_entity.id
_entity.type
_entity.pdbx_description
1 polymer ?
#
loop_
_entity_poly.entity_id
_entity_poly.type
_entity_poly.pdbx_seq_one_letter_code
_entity_poly.pdbx_strand_id
1 'polypeptide(L)'
;TSCQEYNFNMLTGEEVTSLGLPYDYDSIMHYARNTFSKGTYLDTIQPMDQGKGKRRPEIGQRVRLSEGDIAQTNLLYKCPKCGRTHQENSATLMSPSYVKVPAPPPEGERCEWRITATHGERIVLNITAL
;
A
#
# COMPACT_ATOMS: atom_id res chain seq x y z
N THR A 1 -30.25 17.43 10.00
CA THR A 1 -28.87 17.75 9.59
C THR A 1 -28.49 16.83 8.45
N SER A 2 -28.77 17.24 7.21
CA SER A 2 -28.56 16.48 5.96
C SER A 2 -27.28 16.89 5.20
N CYS A 3 -26.53 17.88 5.70
CA CYS A 3 -25.42 18.49 4.94
C CYS A 3 -24.11 17.68 4.87
N GLN A 4 -24.03 16.47 5.42
CA GLN A 4 -22.78 15.68 5.40
C GLN A 4 -22.93 14.33 4.69
N GLU A 5 -24.13 14.02 4.18
CA GLU A 5 -24.44 12.73 3.52
C GLU A 5 -23.67 12.54 2.21
N TYR A 6 -23.36 13.63 1.50
CA TYR A 6 -22.64 13.58 0.23
C TYR A 6 -21.23 12.96 0.34
N ASN A 7 -20.62 12.96 1.54
CA ASN A 7 -19.32 12.33 1.79
C ASN A 7 -19.37 10.79 1.69
N PHE A 8 -20.56 10.21 1.70
CA PHE A 8 -20.79 8.76 1.60
C PHE A 8 -21.32 8.34 0.22
N ASN A 9 -21.36 9.25 -0.74
CA ASN A 9 -21.72 8.93 -2.11
C ASN A 9 -20.69 7.96 -2.70
N MET A 10 -21.18 6.86 -3.28
CA MET A 10 -20.32 5.92 -3.99
C MET A 10 -19.92 6.51 -5.35
N LEU A 11 -18.64 6.41 -5.68
CA LEU A 11 -18.15 6.73 -7.02
C LEU A 11 -18.65 5.68 -8.02
N THR A 12 -18.88 6.10 -9.26
CA THR A 12 -19.28 5.22 -10.35
C THR A 12 -18.07 4.42 -10.89
N GLY A 13 -18.33 3.30 -11.56
CA GLY A 13 -17.26 2.48 -12.17
C GLY A 13 -16.51 3.19 -13.32
N GLU A 14 -17.01 4.32 -13.80
CA GLU A 14 -16.32 5.16 -14.78
C GLU A 14 -15.31 6.10 -14.10
N GLU A 15 -15.54 6.45 -12.83
CA GLU A 15 -14.70 7.37 -12.05
C GLU A 15 -13.63 6.63 -11.24
N VAL A 16 -13.86 5.36 -10.86
CA VAL A 16 -12.96 4.59 -10.02
C VAL A 16 -12.68 3.20 -10.58
N THR A 17 -11.44 2.73 -10.39
CA THR A 17 -11.04 1.36 -10.66
C THR A 17 -10.27 0.79 -9.47
N SER A 18 -10.62 -0.41 -9.02
CA SER A 18 -9.91 -1.10 -7.94
C SER A 18 -8.61 -1.77 -8.42
N LEU A 19 -8.36 -1.80 -9.74
CA LEU A 19 -7.25 -2.53 -10.36
C LEU A 19 -7.20 -4.02 -9.95
N GLY A 20 -8.35 -4.61 -9.66
CA GLY A 20 -8.48 -6.01 -9.22
C GLY A 20 -8.13 -6.27 -7.75
N LEU A 21 -7.79 -5.24 -6.97
CA LEU A 21 -7.50 -5.39 -5.54
C LEU A 21 -8.79 -5.42 -4.68
N PRO A 22 -8.78 -6.16 -3.56
CA PRO A 22 -9.92 -6.22 -2.64
C PRO A 22 -10.09 -4.90 -1.86
N TYR A 23 -11.26 -4.72 -1.25
CA TYR A 23 -11.53 -3.58 -0.37
C TYR A 23 -10.61 -3.62 0.86
N ASP A 24 -9.92 -2.51 1.12
CA ASP A 24 -8.93 -2.42 2.19
C ASP A 24 -9.46 -1.60 3.38
N TYR A 25 -9.80 -2.31 4.47
CA TYR A 25 -10.24 -1.69 5.72
C TYR A 25 -9.12 -0.94 6.45
N ASP A 26 -7.85 -1.31 6.22
CA ASP A 26 -6.68 -0.70 6.86
C ASP A 26 -6.11 0.48 6.03
N SER A 27 -6.71 0.79 4.87
CA SER A 27 -6.28 1.90 4.02
C SER A 27 -6.25 3.22 4.78
N ILE A 28 -5.21 4.02 4.55
CA ILE A 28 -5.08 5.37 5.12
C ILE A 28 -6.22 6.30 4.66
N MET A 29 -6.83 5.98 3.52
CA MET A 29 -7.95 6.72 2.93
C MET A 29 -9.30 6.32 3.55
N HIS A 30 -9.38 5.18 4.26
CA HIS A 30 -10.63 4.73 4.87
C HIS A 30 -11.03 5.68 6.01
N TYR A 31 -12.30 6.07 6.09
CA TYR A 31 -12.83 6.87 7.19
C TYR A 31 -12.89 6.07 8.50
N ALA A 32 -12.76 6.77 9.63
CA ALA A 32 -13.03 6.18 10.94
C ALA A 32 -14.52 5.92 11.12
N ARG A 33 -14.84 5.00 12.03
CA ARG A 33 -16.19 4.52 12.36
C ARG A 33 -17.23 5.61 12.67
N ASN A 34 -16.82 6.76 13.22
CA ASN A 34 -17.71 7.85 13.62
C ASN A 34 -17.50 9.15 12.82
N THR A 35 -16.83 9.08 11.66
CA THR A 35 -16.61 10.26 10.80
C THR A 35 -17.95 10.87 10.39
N PHE A 36 -18.10 12.20 10.53
CA PHE A 36 -19.36 12.95 10.30
C PHE A 36 -20.55 12.52 11.17
N SER A 37 -20.31 11.79 12.26
CA SER A 37 -21.36 11.40 13.19
C SER A 37 -21.96 12.59 13.96
N LYS A 38 -23.20 12.42 14.41
CA LYS A 38 -23.87 13.36 15.33
C LYS A 38 -23.33 13.26 16.78
N GLY A 39 -22.57 12.21 17.10
CA GLY A 39 -21.99 12.01 18.42
C GLY A 39 -20.85 11.00 18.38
N THR A 40 -19.90 11.12 19.32
CA THR A 40 -18.66 10.33 19.32
C THR A 40 -18.87 8.82 19.45
N TYR A 41 -19.98 8.40 20.06
CA TYR A 41 -20.33 7.00 20.31
C TYR A 41 -21.28 6.40 19.25
N LEU A 42 -21.67 7.19 18.25
CA LEU A 42 -22.56 6.77 17.18
C LEU A 42 -21.73 6.51 15.93
N ASP A 43 -21.71 5.25 15.48
CA ASP A 43 -21.01 4.88 14.26
C ASP A 43 -21.81 5.31 13.02
N THR A 44 -21.13 5.86 12.04
CA THR A 44 -21.63 6.14 10.68
C THR A 44 -21.19 5.06 9.69
N ILE A 45 -20.08 4.39 9.96
CA ILE A 45 -19.53 3.29 9.15
C ILE A 45 -19.29 2.09 10.04
N GLN A 46 -19.84 0.94 9.64
CA GLN A 46 -19.65 -0.32 10.34
C GLN A 46 -19.17 -1.40 9.35
N PRO A 47 -17.95 -1.95 9.50
CA PRO A 47 -17.48 -3.05 8.66
C PRO A 47 -18.44 -4.24 8.72
N MET A 48 -18.64 -4.94 7.60
CA MET A 48 -19.54 -6.09 7.54
C MET A 48 -19.06 -7.23 8.46
N ASP A 49 -20.01 -8.04 8.93
CA ASP A 49 -19.70 -9.21 9.75
C ASP A 49 -18.93 -10.25 8.92
N GLN A 50 -17.79 -10.71 9.43
CA GLN A 50 -16.93 -11.70 8.75
C GLN A 50 -17.27 -13.15 9.12
N GLY A 51 -18.38 -13.37 9.84
CA GLY A 51 -18.87 -14.69 10.22
C GLY A 51 -18.45 -15.09 11.64
N LYS A 52 -19.00 -16.23 12.10
CA LYS A 52 -18.90 -16.69 13.49
C LYS A 52 -17.45 -16.77 13.97
N GLY A 53 -17.11 -15.93 14.94
CA GLY A 53 -15.81 -15.95 15.64
C GLY A 53 -14.77 -14.97 15.11
N LYS A 54 -15.03 -14.22 14.03
CA LYS A 54 -14.11 -13.18 13.55
C LYS A 54 -14.52 -11.81 14.09
N ARG A 55 -13.56 -11.08 14.68
CA ARG A 55 -13.75 -9.68 15.08
C ARG A 55 -13.82 -8.82 13.81
N ARG A 56 -14.71 -7.82 13.81
CA ARG A 56 -14.79 -6.83 12.73
C ARG A 56 -13.45 -6.10 12.62
N PRO A 57 -12.94 -5.86 11.39
CA PRO A 57 -11.70 -5.13 11.20
C PRO A 57 -11.81 -3.72 11.77
N GLU A 58 -10.68 -3.18 12.22
CA GLU A 58 -10.59 -1.78 12.62
C GLU A 58 -10.47 -0.91 11.36
N ILE A 59 -10.97 0.33 11.43
CA ILE A 59 -11.01 1.26 10.30
C ILE A 59 -10.62 2.66 10.74
N GLY A 60 -10.00 3.43 9.84
CA GLY A 60 -9.68 4.83 10.05
C GLY A 60 -8.29 5.11 10.62
N GLN A 61 -7.33 4.19 10.45
CA GLN A 61 -5.94 4.43 10.85
C GLN A 61 -5.33 5.62 10.07
N ARG A 62 -4.41 6.35 10.70
CA ARG A 62 -3.68 7.50 10.11
C ARG A 62 -2.19 7.44 10.38
N VAL A 63 -1.65 6.24 10.60
CA VAL A 63 -0.26 6.02 11.05
C VAL A 63 0.66 5.76 9.88
N ARG A 64 0.24 4.93 8.92
CA ARG A 64 1.06 4.51 7.78
C ARG A 64 0.21 4.10 6.58
N LEU A 65 0.84 3.93 5.42
CA LEU A 65 0.19 3.27 4.30
C LEU A 65 -0.05 1.79 4.62
N SER A 66 -1.20 1.28 4.19
CA SER A 66 -1.47 -0.15 4.22
C SER A 66 -0.74 -0.87 3.07
N GLU A 67 -0.71 -2.21 3.12
CA GLU A 67 -0.20 -2.99 1.98
C GLU A 67 -1.07 -2.79 0.74
N GLY A 68 -2.39 -2.62 0.91
CA GLY A 68 -3.33 -2.34 -0.18
C GLY A 68 -3.09 -0.97 -0.83
N ASP A 69 -2.86 0.08 -0.05
CA ASP A 69 -2.52 1.42 -0.54
C ASP A 69 -1.25 1.38 -1.41
N ILE A 70 -0.20 0.71 -0.92
CA ILE A 70 1.07 0.55 -1.62
C ILE A 70 0.89 -0.25 -2.91
N ALA A 71 0.19 -1.39 -2.83
CA ALA A 71 -0.05 -2.25 -3.98
C ALA A 71 -0.86 -1.53 -5.07
N GLN A 72 -1.95 -0.85 -4.69
CA GLN A 72 -2.83 -0.16 -5.64
C GLN A 72 -2.11 1.01 -6.32
N THR A 73 -1.35 1.80 -5.56
CA THR A 73 -0.54 2.90 -6.09
C THR A 73 0.51 2.39 -7.08
N ASN A 74 1.19 1.29 -6.74
CA ASN A 74 2.18 0.70 -7.64
C ASN A 74 1.56 0.17 -8.94
N LEU A 75 0.36 -0.43 -8.87
CA LEU A 75 -0.37 -0.85 -10.07
C LEU A 75 -0.81 0.36 -10.91
N LEU A 76 -1.34 1.40 -10.27
CA LEU A 76 -1.85 2.60 -10.94
C LEU A 76 -0.75 3.33 -11.72
N TYR A 77 0.42 3.52 -11.10
CA TYR A 77 1.56 4.21 -11.70
C TYR A 77 2.53 3.31 -12.45
N LYS A 78 2.23 2.00 -12.56
CA LYS A 78 3.08 1.01 -13.22
C LYS A 78 4.52 1.01 -12.66
N CYS A 79 4.63 1.09 -11.34
CA CYS A 79 5.92 1.12 -10.67
C CYS A 79 6.74 -0.14 -11.01
N PRO A 80 8.07 -0.02 -11.18
CA PRO A 80 8.94 -1.17 -11.36
C PRO A 80 8.81 -2.17 -10.19
N LYS A 81 8.90 -3.46 -10.50
CA LYS A 81 8.88 -4.53 -9.48
C LYS A 81 10.10 -4.51 -8.56
N CYS A 82 11.16 -3.81 -8.97
CA CYS A 82 12.44 -3.72 -8.30
C CYS A 82 13.17 -2.43 -8.64
N GLY A 83 14.17 -2.12 -7.83
CA GLY A 83 14.88 -0.85 -7.92
C GLY A 83 14.17 0.23 -7.11
N ARG A 84 14.96 0.98 -6.34
CA ARG A 84 14.53 2.15 -5.59
C ARG A 84 15.74 2.95 -5.13
N THR A 85 15.49 4.14 -4.61
CA THR A 85 16.50 4.91 -3.89
C THR A 85 16.56 4.48 -2.44
N HIS A 86 17.75 4.16 -1.95
CA HIS A 86 18.04 3.82 -0.57
C HIS A 86 18.76 4.99 0.11
N GLN A 87 18.15 5.47 1.19
CA GLN A 87 18.67 6.52 2.09
C GLN A 87 18.94 5.98 3.51
N GLU A 88 18.64 4.71 3.75
CA GLU A 88 18.83 4.04 5.03
C GLU A 88 20.31 3.68 5.26
N ASN A 89 20.69 3.49 6.52
CA ASN A 89 22.04 3.09 6.94
C ASN A 89 22.46 1.70 6.43
N SER A 90 21.50 0.83 6.13
CA SER A 90 21.76 -0.50 5.56
C SER A 90 20.56 -0.99 4.77
N ALA A 91 20.79 -1.69 3.66
CA ALA A 91 19.72 -2.35 2.92
C ALA A 91 20.22 -3.53 2.10
N THR A 92 19.32 -4.48 1.81
CA THR A 92 19.57 -5.59 0.88
C THR A 92 18.96 -5.26 -0.48
N LEU A 93 19.76 -5.43 -1.54
CA LEU A 93 19.33 -5.25 -2.92
C LEU A 93 19.18 -6.64 -3.56
N MET A 94 18.02 -6.92 -4.15
CA MET A 94 17.75 -8.23 -4.76
C MET A 94 16.81 -8.09 -5.96
N SER A 95 17.10 -8.77 -7.05
CA SER A 95 16.14 -8.92 -8.16
C SER A 95 14.99 -9.84 -7.72
N PRO A 96 13.73 -9.53 -8.09
CA PRO A 96 12.57 -10.37 -7.79
C PRO A 96 12.71 -11.79 -8.35
N SER A 97 13.38 -11.94 -9.49
CA SER A 97 13.58 -13.23 -10.15
C SER A 97 14.70 -14.08 -9.55
N TYR A 98 15.56 -13.53 -8.67
CA TYR A 98 16.71 -14.26 -8.11
C TYR A 98 16.32 -15.54 -7.34
N VAL A 99 15.15 -15.56 -6.67
CA VAL A 99 14.73 -16.71 -5.85
C VAL A 99 13.47 -17.40 -6.38
N LYS A 100 12.69 -16.71 -7.22
CA LYS A 100 11.30 -17.12 -7.51
C LYS A 100 11.06 -17.74 -8.87
N VAL A 101 12.01 -17.68 -9.82
CA VAL A 101 11.74 -18.13 -11.18
C VAL A 101 12.83 -19.10 -11.69
N PRO A 102 12.47 -20.32 -12.12
CA PRO A 102 13.42 -21.25 -12.75
C PRO A 102 13.87 -20.80 -14.15
N ALA A 103 13.22 -19.80 -14.75
CA ALA A 103 13.61 -19.19 -16.01
C ALA A 103 13.37 -17.67 -15.98
N PRO A 104 14.34 -16.83 -16.38
CA PRO A 104 14.16 -15.38 -16.39
C PRO A 104 13.01 -14.96 -17.34
N PRO A 105 12.31 -13.84 -17.09
CA PRO A 105 11.31 -13.32 -18.00
C PRO A 105 11.87 -13.13 -19.42
N PRO A 106 11.09 -13.40 -20.48
CA PRO A 106 11.56 -13.34 -21.86
C PRO A 106 12.07 -11.96 -22.29
N GLU A 107 11.64 -10.89 -21.62
CA GLU A 107 12.05 -9.50 -21.88
C GLU A 107 13.27 -9.06 -21.05
N GLY A 108 13.80 -9.94 -20.18
CA GLY A 108 14.79 -9.59 -19.17
C GLY A 108 14.21 -8.75 -18.03
N GLU A 109 14.93 -8.67 -16.91
CA GLU A 109 14.59 -7.76 -15.81
C GLU A 109 15.66 -6.68 -15.68
N ARG A 110 15.23 -5.40 -15.75
CA ARG A 110 16.10 -4.26 -15.46
C ARG A 110 15.68 -3.61 -14.14
N CYS A 111 16.47 -3.83 -13.11
CA CYS A 111 16.32 -3.18 -11.82
C CYS A 111 17.36 -2.05 -11.68
N GLU A 112 16.94 -0.87 -11.23
CA GLU A 112 17.84 0.27 -11.00
C GLU A 112 17.80 0.68 -9.53
N TRP A 113 18.91 0.48 -8.81
CA TRP A 113 19.05 0.91 -7.42
C TRP A 113 19.93 2.15 -7.33
N ARG A 114 19.52 3.11 -6.51
CA ARG A 114 20.27 4.33 -6.23
C ARG A 114 20.60 4.35 -4.75
N ILE A 115 21.88 4.50 -4.41
CA ILE A 115 22.31 4.60 -3.01
C ILE A 115 22.77 6.03 -2.79
N THR A 116 22.12 6.72 -1.86
CA THR A 116 22.45 8.10 -1.50
C THR A 116 22.94 8.11 -0.05
N ALA A 117 24.15 8.59 0.16
CA ALA A 117 24.77 8.74 1.47
C ALA A 117 25.06 10.23 1.72
N THR A 118 25.09 10.64 2.99
CA THR A 118 25.45 12.02 3.33
C THR A 118 26.94 12.26 3.08
N HIS A 119 27.33 13.53 2.93
CA HIS A 119 28.72 13.87 2.62
C HIS A 119 29.67 13.38 3.74
N GLY A 120 30.64 12.55 3.38
CA GLY A 120 31.63 11.96 4.31
C GLY A 120 31.28 10.54 4.76
N GLU A 121 30.08 10.04 4.47
CA GLU A 121 29.74 8.64 4.70
C GLU A 121 30.28 7.73 3.58
N ARG A 122 30.65 6.49 3.93
CA ARG A 122 31.17 5.50 2.99
C ARG A 122 30.12 4.44 2.68
N ILE A 123 29.84 4.22 1.40
CA ILE A 123 29.01 3.11 0.95
C ILE A 123 29.87 1.84 0.89
N VAL A 124 29.45 0.78 1.57
CA VAL A 124 30.08 -0.53 1.52
C VAL A 124 29.10 -1.51 0.88
N LEU A 125 29.52 -2.13 -0.23
CA LEU A 125 28.72 -3.14 -0.92
C LEU A 125 29.31 -4.52 -0.64
N ASN A 126 28.48 -5.44 -0.15
CA ASN A 126 28.83 -6.85 -0.01
C ASN A 126 27.98 -7.67 -0.98
N ILE A 127 28.60 -8.19 -2.03
CA ILE A 127 27.92 -8.96 -3.07
C ILE A 127 28.02 -10.43 -2.70
N THR A 128 26.89 -11.03 -2.31
CA THR A 128 26.82 -12.43 -1.85
C THR A 128 26.37 -13.40 -2.94
N ALA A 129 25.80 -12.90 -4.04
CA ALA A 129 25.33 -13.69 -5.16
C ALA A 129 25.33 -12.87 -6.46
N LEU A 130 25.53 -13.54 -7.59
CA LEU A 130 25.47 -13.02 -8.95
C LEU A 130 24.46 -13.83 -9.77
#